data_AF-A0A6M1U1Y1-F1
#
_entry.id   AF-A0A6M1U1Y1-F1
#
_cell.length_a   1.000
_cell.length_b   1.000
_cell.length_c   1.000
_cell.angle_alpha   90.00
_cell.angle_beta   90.00
_cell.angle_gamma   90.00
#
_symmetry.space_group_name_H-M   'P 1'
#
loop_
_entity.id
_entity.type
_entity.pdbx_description
1 polymer ?
#
loop_
_entity_poly.entity_id
_entity_poly.type
_entity_poly.pdbx_seq_one_letter_code
_entity_poly.pdbx_strand_id
1 'polypeptide(L)'
;MDYLGFYWTLPVNWAGFTSLPKDADEAAKASRTIRYQVERVRRWVKDNKGNLLREVVFMDVRPDRGTKAIQSEIGKLLTEAGKRSAGLVLVDFTQAFGWRPHGPLFDMILQKDNCVLLPPEPMLLEGKLWDPVEHFRAWREVDFAHRSAKQQAKDTVLAAMTDLKVDGASYASIAQELNGMGVKTVNGRPWTADNVRKFMAQA
;
A
#
# COMPACT_ATOMS: atom_id res chain seq x y z
N MET A 1 -27.82 -3.96 -17.12
CA MET A 1 -27.48 -4.57 -15.81
C MET A 1 -26.78 -3.51 -14.99
N ASP A 2 -27.04 -3.47 -13.69
CA ASP A 2 -26.50 -2.46 -12.80
C ASP A 2 -25.28 -2.98 -12.06
N TYR A 3 -24.31 -2.09 -11.81
CA TYR A 3 -23.02 -2.43 -11.21
C TYR A 3 -22.61 -1.42 -10.14
N LEU A 4 -21.82 -1.91 -9.18
CA LEU A 4 -21.11 -1.13 -8.18
C LEU A 4 -19.60 -1.31 -8.41
N GLY A 5 -18.85 -0.22 -8.49
CA GLY A 5 -17.40 -0.24 -8.64
C GLY A 5 -16.70 -0.20 -7.29
N PHE A 6 -15.68 -1.04 -7.10
CA PHE A 6 -14.83 -1.01 -5.90
C PHE A 6 -13.35 -0.89 -6.27
N TYR A 7 -12.70 0.15 -5.75
CA TYR A 7 -11.32 0.51 -6.08
C TYR A 7 -10.50 0.58 -4.81
N TRP A 8 -9.34 -0.06 -4.81
CA TRP A 8 -8.52 -0.10 -3.61
C TRP A 8 -7.04 0.13 -3.88
N THR A 9 -6.32 0.60 -2.87
CA THR A 9 -4.86 0.65 -2.86
C THR A 9 -4.30 0.57 -1.45
N LEU A 10 -2.99 0.37 -1.33
CA LEU A 10 -2.25 0.51 -0.08
C LEU A 10 -1.64 1.92 0.00
N PRO A 11 -1.46 2.48 1.20
CA PRO A 11 -0.77 3.74 1.41
C PRO A 11 0.73 3.59 1.12
N VAL A 12 1.39 4.72 0.82
CA VAL A 12 2.85 4.82 0.68
C VAL A 12 3.34 5.87 1.66
N ASN A 13 3.46 5.47 2.93
CA ASN A 13 3.71 6.38 4.05
C ASN A 13 4.98 7.22 3.87
N TRP A 14 6.05 6.63 3.36
CA TRP A 14 7.33 7.32 3.16
C TRP A 14 7.26 8.38 2.04
N ALA A 15 6.31 8.26 1.11
CA ALA A 15 6.05 9.23 0.05
C ALA A 15 4.92 10.22 0.42
N GLY A 16 4.41 10.19 1.65
CA GLY A 16 3.31 11.04 2.11
C GLY A 16 1.92 10.66 1.56
N PHE A 17 1.79 9.54 0.85
CA PHE A 17 0.51 9.05 0.34
C PHE A 17 -0.22 8.23 1.42
N THR A 18 -0.86 8.93 2.36
CA THR A 18 -1.50 8.33 3.55
C THR A 18 -3.01 8.52 3.61
N SER A 19 -3.58 9.22 2.64
CA SER A 19 -5.02 9.47 2.55
C SER A 19 -5.46 9.53 1.11
N LEU A 20 -6.74 9.25 0.87
CA LEU A 20 -7.35 9.22 -0.45
C LEU A 20 -8.73 9.88 -0.38
N PRO A 21 -9.10 10.73 -1.37
CA PRO A 21 -10.47 11.21 -1.50
C PRO A 21 -11.47 10.05 -1.59
N LYS A 22 -12.69 10.27 -1.10
CA LYS A 22 -13.77 9.26 -1.18
C LYS A 22 -14.44 9.22 -2.55
N ASP A 23 -14.42 10.34 -3.26
CA ASP A 23 -14.92 10.45 -4.61
C ASP A 23 -13.96 9.75 -5.59
N ALA A 24 -14.52 9.00 -6.54
CA ALA A 24 -13.75 8.18 -7.47
C ALA A 24 -12.90 9.01 -8.44
N ASP A 25 -13.43 10.13 -8.93
CA ASP A 25 -12.73 10.99 -9.87
C ASP A 25 -11.61 11.79 -9.17
N GLU A 26 -11.86 12.28 -7.95
CA GLU A 26 -10.81 12.92 -7.14
C GLU A 26 -9.72 11.93 -6.70
N ALA A 27 -10.10 10.70 -6.34
CA ALA A 27 -9.13 9.66 -6.00
C ALA A 27 -8.30 9.22 -7.21
N ALA A 28 -8.89 9.20 -8.41
CA ALA A 28 -8.19 8.92 -9.66
C ALA A 28 -7.14 10.00 -9.99
N LYS A 29 -7.40 11.26 -9.66
CA LYS A 29 -6.39 12.33 -9.78
C LYS A 29 -5.22 12.11 -8.81
N ALA A 30 -5.51 11.65 -7.60
CA ALA A 30 -4.51 11.44 -6.55
C ALA A 30 -3.68 10.15 -6.70
N SER A 31 -4.20 9.12 -7.41
CA SER A 31 -3.54 7.82 -7.51
C SER A 31 -3.71 7.19 -8.90
N ARG A 32 -2.59 6.93 -9.56
CA ARG A 32 -2.56 6.20 -10.85
C ARG A 32 -3.18 4.81 -10.76
N THR A 33 -2.98 4.10 -9.66
CA THR A 33 -3.60 2.79 -9.43
C THR A 33 -5.11 2.87 -9.30
N ILE A 34 -5.64 3.90 -8.65
CA ILE A 34 -7.09 4.11 -8.55
C ILE A 34 -7.65 4.55 -9.91
N ARG A 35 -6.97 5.46 -10.60
CA ARG A 35 -7.34 5.88 -11.96
C ARG A 35 -7.47 4.71 -12.91
N TYR A 36 -6.47 3.82 -12.90
CA TYR A 36 -6.50 2.60 -13.68
C TYR A 36 -7.76 1.77 -13.39
N GLN A 37 -8.07 1.53 -12.11
CA GLN A 37 -9.23 0.74 -11.72
C GLN A 37 -10.55 1.40 -12.14
N VAL A 38 -10.68 2.72 -11.92
CA VAL A 38 -11.85 3.52 -12.35
C VAL A 38 -12.05 3.38 -13.85
N GLU A 39 -11.01 3.64 -14.66
CA GLU A 39 -11.14 3.56 -16.11
C GLU A 39 -11.38 2.13 -16.60
N ARG A 40 -10.70 1.12 -16.03
CA ARG A 40 -10.87 -0.29 -16.40
C ARG A 40 -12.29 -0.78 -16.13
N VAL A 41 -12.85 -0.43 -14.97
CA VAL A 41 -14.22 -0.79 -14.59
C VAL A 41 -15.24 -0.01 -15.42
N ARG A 42 -15.11 1.31 -15.54
CA ARG A 42 -16.04 2.13 -16.35
C ARG A 42 -16.08 1.68 -17.81
N ARG A 43 -14.93 1.39 -18.43
CA ARG A 43 -14.86 0.86 -19.80
C ARG A 43 -15.56 -0.50 -19.89
N TRP A 44 -15.25 -1.44 -19.00
CA TRP A 44 -15.88 -2.76 -19.00
C TRP A 44 -17.40 -2.67 -18.83
N VAL A 45 -17.90 -1.85 -17.91
CA VAL A 45 -19.35 -1.65 -17.71
C VAL A 45 -20.00 -1.09 -18.97
N LYS A 46 -19.36 -0.10 -19.61
CA LYS A 46 -19.84 0.48 -20.87
C LYS A 46 -19.88 -0.55 -22.00
N ASP A 47 -18.82 -1.33 -22.18
CA ASP A 47 -18.71 -2.36 -23.22
C ASP A 47 -19.76 -3.47 -23.03
N ASN A 48 -20.15 -3.73 -21.78
CA ASN A 48 -21.23 -4.66 -21.41
C ASN A 48 -22.62 -4.01 -21.35
N LYS A 49 -22.77 -2.76 -21.83
CA LYS A 49 -24.04 -2.02 -21.84
C LYS A 49 -24.70 -1.95 -20.45
N GLY A 50 -23.88 -1.85 -19.41
CA GLY A 50 -24.29 -1.74 -18.02
C GLY A 50 -24.38 -0.29 -17.53
N ASN A 51 -24.92 -0.12 -16.32
CA ASN A 51 -24.94 1.14 -15.60
C ASN A 51 -24.09 1.03 -14.33
N LEU A 52 -23.22 2.01 -14.09
CA LEU A 52 -22.46 2.10 -12.85
C LEU A 52 -23.23 2.97 -11.85
N LEU A 53 -23.87 2.33 -10.87
CA LEU A 53 -24.74 3.02 -9.90
C LEU A 53 -23.96 3.77 -8.82
N ARG A 54 -22.79 3.24 -8.46
CA ARG A 54 -21.96 3.76 -7.38
C ARG A 54 -20.52 3.30 -7.54
N GLU A 55 -19.62 4.16 -7.12
CA GLU A 55 -18.19 3.88 -7.05
C GLU A 55 -17.71 4.08 -5.62
N VAL A 56 -16.93 3.13 -5.11
CA VAL A 56 -16.38 3.16 -3.76
C VAL A 56 -14.87 3.02 -3.84
N VAL A 57 -14.19 3.95 -3.19
CA VAL A 57 -12.74 3.99 -3.08
C VAL A 57 -12.32 3.62 -1.66
N PHE A 58 -11.30 2.78 -1.55
CA PHE A 58 -10.73 2.35 -0.28
C PHE A 58 -9.20 2.45 -0.29
N MET A 59 -8.64 2.99 0.78
CA MET A 59 -7.21 2.90 1.05
C MET A 59 -7.03 2.09 2.33
N ASP A 60 -6.16 1.08 2.27
CA ASP A 60 -5.86 0.29 3.46
C ASP A 60 -5.07 1.12 4.50
N VAL A 61 -4.97 0.61 5.72
CA VAL A 61 -4.22 1.23 6.82
C VAL A 61 -2.75 0.81 6.84
N ARG A 62 -2.37 -0.26 6.14
CA ARG A 62 -0.99 -0.77 6.10
C ARG A 62 -0.38 -0.69 4.70
N PRO A 63 0.87 -0.26 4.57
CA PRO A 63 1.52 -0.06 3.27
C PRO A 63 1.98 -1.38 2.61
N ASP A 64 2.10 -2.46 3.38
CA ASP A 64 2.75 -3.70 2.97
C ASP A 64 1.78 -4.88 2.78
N ARG A 65 0.54 -4.77 3.29
CA ARG A 65 -0.46 -5.84 3.20
C ARG A 65 -1.88 -5.30 3.34
N GLY A 66 -2.82 -6.00 2.72
CA GLY A 66 -4.25 -5.82 2.97
C GLY A 66 -4.63 -6.20 4.40
N THR A 67 -5.57 -5.48 4.99
CA THR A 67 -6.03 -5.71 6.36
C THR A 67 -7.53 -5.97 6.43
N LYS A 68 -8.00 -6.37 7.61
CA LYS A 68 -9.44 -6.55 7.87
C LYS A 68 -10.23 -5.24 7.83
N ALA A 69 -9.57 -4.07 7.75
CA ALA A 69 -10.25 -2.78 7.63
C ALA A 69 -11.15 -2.70 6.39
N ILE A 70 -10.79 -3.40 5.31
CA ILE A 70 -11.59 -3.45 4.08
C ILE A 70 -12.95 -4.11 4.27
N GLN A 71 -13.09 -5.01 5.26
CA GLN A 71 -14.24 -5.89 5.40
C GLN A 71 -15.54 -5.13 5.65
N SER A 72 -15.45 -4.01 6.37
CA SER A 72 -16.62 -3.16 6.62
C SER A 72 -17.14 -2.52 5.33
N GLU A 73 -16.24 -1.97 4.51
CA GLU A 73 -16.62 -1.28 3.28
C GLU A 73 -17.13 -2.26 2.22
N ILE A 74 -16.43 -3.37 2.01
CA ILE A 74 -16.87 -4.40 1.06
C ILE A 74 -18.17 -5.08 1.51
N GLY A 75 -18.37 -5.29 2.81
CA GLY A 75 -19.59 -5.88 3.36
C GLY A 75 -20.83 -5.01 3.14
N LYS A 76 -20.69 -3.69 3.29
CA LYS A 76 -21.75 -2.73 2.95
C LYS A 76 -22.08 -2.80 1.45
N LEU A 77 -21.06 -2.85 0.62
CA LEU A 77 -21.22 -2.86 -0.83
C LEU A 77 -21.86 -4.16 -1.35
N LEU A 78 -21.46 -5.32 -0.82
CA LEU A 78 -22.07 -6.62 -1.12
C LEU A 78 -23.55 -6.66 -0.70
N THR A 79 -23.85 -6.09 0.47
CA THR A 79 -25.25 -5.97 0.94
C THR A 79 -26.07 -5.08 0.00
N GLU A 80 -25.51 -3.95 -0.44
CA GLU A 80 -26.15 -3.06 -1.41
C GLU A 80 -26.36 -3.74 -2.77
N ALA A 81 -25.33 -4.43 -3.26
CA ALA A 81 -25.37 -5.19 -4.51
C ALA A 81 -26.52 -6.20 -4.49
N GLY A 82 -26.66 -6.97 -3.41
CA GLY A 82 -27.75 -7.93 -3.24
C GLY A 82 -29.14 -7.28 -3.26
N LYS A 83 -29.33 -6.16 -2.55
CA LYS A 83 -30.62 -5.43 -2.50
C LYS A 83 -31.05 -4.87 -3.85
N ARG A 84 -30.09 -4.51 -4.70
CA ARG A 84 -30.32 -3.89 -6.01
C ARG A 84 -30.23 -4.88 -7.17
N SER A 85 -29.97 -6.16 -6.89
CA SER A 85 -29.61 -7.16 -7.91
C SER A 85 -28.49 -6.68 -8.85
N ALA A 86 -27.54 -5.92 -8.29
CA ALA A 86 -26.40 -5.36 -9.01
C ALA A 86 -25.17 -6.25 -8.87
N GLY A 87 -24.29 -6.21 -9.87
CA GLY A 87 -22.96 -6.83 -9.81
C GLY A 87 -21.95 -5.93 -9.10
N LEU A 88 -21.02 -6.53 -8.36
CA LEU A 88 -19.84 -5.84 -7.84
C LEU A 88 -18.67 -6.03 -8.80
N VAL A 89 -18.05 -4.95 -9.27
CA VAL A 89 -16.94 -5.00 -10.23
C VAL A 89 -15.68 -4.40 -9.62
N LEU A 90 -14.57 -5.13 -9.72
CA LEU A 90 -13.26 -4.69 -9.25
C LEU A 90 -12.13 -5.31 -10.08
N VAL A 91 -10.94 -4.74 -9.99
CA VAL A 91 -9.74 -5.32 -10.60
C VAL A 91 -9.09 -6.31 -9.64
N ASP A 92 -8.75 -7.48 -10.17
CA ASP A 92 -8.03 -8.53 -9.47
C ASP A 92 -6.52 -8.48 -9.79
N PHE A 93 -5.78 -7.72 -9.00
CA PHE A 93 -4.32 -7.66 -9.12
C PHE A 93 -3.59 -8.97 -8.73
N THR A 94 -4.30 -10.01 -8.28
CA THR A 94 -3.68 -11.31 -7.95
C THR A 94 -3.48 -12.18 -9.19
N GLN A 95 -4.28 -12.00 -10.24
CA GLN A 95 -4.14 -12.77 -11.48
C GLN A 95 -2.83 -12.51 -12.21
N ALA A 96 -2.26 -11.31 -12.04
CA ALA A 96 -0.91 -11.03 -12.53
C ALA A 96 0.13 -11.44 -11.47
N PHE A 97 0.31 -12.75 -11.28
CA PHE A 97 1.36 -13.32 -10.43
C PHE A 97 1.32 -12.94 -8.94
N GLY A 98 0.13 -12.80 -8.37
CA GLY A 98 -0.05 -12.60 -6.93
C GLY A 98 0.58 -11.32 -6.40
N TRP A 99 0.63 -10.24 -7.17
CA TRP A 99 1.40 -9.05 -6.78
C TRP A 99 0.82 -8.25 -5.63
N ARG A 100 -0.50 -8.23 -5.49
CA ARG A 100 -1.17 -7.58 -4.36
C ARG A 100 -2.28 -8.48 -3.84
N PRO A 101 -1.94 -9.59 -3.16
CA PRO A 101 -2.95 -10.43 -2.54
C PRO A 101 -3.60 -9.61 -1.43
N HIS A 102 -4.93 -9.54 -1.49
CA HIS A 102 -5.71 -8.91 -0.44
C HIS A 102 -6.59 -9.97 0.21
N GLY A 103 -6.00 -10.92 0.94
CA GLY A 103 -6.71 -12.07 1.53
C GLY A 103 -8.07 -11.72 2.13
N PRO A 104 -8.16 -10.75 3.07
CA PRO A 104 -9.44 -10.38 3.68
C PRO A 104 -10.53 -9.87 2.72
N LEU A 105 -10.14 -9.36 1.54
CA LEU A 105 -11.06 -8.92 0.49
C LEU A 105 -11.54 -10.15 -0.30
N PHE A 106 -10.60 -10.96 -0.78
CA PHE A 106 -10.89 -12.14 -1.58
C PHE A 106 -11.68 -13.21 -0.81
N ASP A 107 -11.43 -13.36 0.49
CA ASP A 107 -12.20 -14.21 1.40
C ASP A 107 -13.71 -13.86 1.38
N MET A 108 -14.07 -12.61 1.10
CA MET A 108 -15.46 -12.15 1.09
C MET A 108 -16.14 -12.25 -0.27
N ILE A 109 -15.38 -12.24 -1.37
CA ILE A 109 -15.93 -12.10 -2.74
C ILE A 109 -15.74 -13.34 -3.62
N LEU A 110 -14.78 -14.23 -3.33
CA LEU A 110 -14.47 -15.38 -4.18
C LEU A 110 -15.63 -16.37 -4.35
N GLN A 111 -16.51 -16.44 -3.35
CA GLN A 111 -17.69 -17.34 -3.35
C GLN A 111 -18.99 -16.61 -3.72
N LYS A 112 -18.89 -15.44 -4.37
CA LYS A 112 -20.05 -14.60 -4.71
C LYS A 112 -20.25 -14.56 -6.22
N ASP A 113 -21.36 -15.12 -6.68
CA ASP A 113 -21.71 -15.19 -8.11
C ASP A 113 -21.94 -13.81 -8.74
N ASN A 114 -22.21 -12.78 -7.93
CA ASN A 114 -22.43 -11.41 -8.40
C ASN A 114 -21.17 -10.54 -8.36
N CYS A 115 -19.98 -11.13 -8.23
CA CYS A 115 -18.70 -10.41 -8.28
C CYS A 115 -18.00 -10.65 -9.64
N VAL A 116 -17.63 -9.55 -10.30
CA VAL A 116 -16.87 -9.54 -11.55
C VAL A 116 -15.44 -9.09 -11.25
N LEU A 117 -14.50 -10.01 -11.42
CA LEU A 117 -13.07 -9.80 -11.21
C LEU A 117 -12.40 -9.53 -12.56
N LEU A 118 -11.99 -8.29 -12.80
CA LEU A 118 -11.32 -7.91 -14.03
C LEU A 118 -9.82 -8.18 -13.93
N PRO A 119 -9.19 -8.80 -14.95
CA PRO A 119 -7.75 -8.96 -14.97
C PRO A 119 -7.06 -7.58 -15.12
N PRO A 120 -5.84 -7.42 -14.57
CA PRO A 120 -5.10 -6.18 -14.60
C PRO A 120 -4.35 -6.06 -15.94
N GLU A 121 -5.09 -5.85 -17.02
CA GLU A 121 -4.53 -5.71 -18.38
C GLU A 121 -3.98 -4.30 -18.64
N PRO A 122 -2.92 -4.15 -19.46
CA PRO A 122 -2.44 -2.86 -19.90
C PRO A 122 -3.53 -2.05 -20.61
N MET A 123 -3.56 -0.74 -20.38
CA MET A 123 -4.50 0.15 -21.05
C MET A 123 -3.93 1.55 -21.27
N LEU A 124 -4.48 2.27 -22.26
CA LEU A 124 -4.17 3.68 -22.43
C LEU A 124 -4.78 4.49 -21.29
N LEU A 125 -3.93 5.14 -20.49
CA LEU A 125 -4.29 6.17 -19.53
C LEU A 125 -3.67 7.49 -19.99
N GLU A 126 -4.48 8.52 -20.18
CA GLU A 126 -4.03 9.84 -20.67
C GLU A 126 -3.18 9.76 -21.97
N GLY A 127 -3.56 8.87 -22.88
CA GLY A 127 -2.86 8.67 -24.16
C GLY A 127 -1.53 7.90 -24.06
N LYS A 128 -1.12 7.49 -22.86
CA LYS A 128 0.07 6.64 -22.66
C LYS A 128 -0.34 5.22 -22.27
N LEU A 129 0.32 4.23 -22.86
CA LEU A 129 0.17 2.85 -22.40
C LEU A 129 0.66 2.75 -20.95
N TRP A 130 -0.23 2.29 -20.09
CA TRP A 130 0.06 2.05 -18.69
C TRP A 130 -0.18 0.57 -18.39
N ASP A 131 0.89 -0.09 -17.96
CA ASP A 131 0.84 -1.49 -17.55
C ASP A 131 0.87 -1.58 -16.01
N PRO A 132 -0.18 -2.09 -15.35
CA PRO A 132 -0.17 -2.31 -13.90
C PRO A 132 1.00 -3.20 -13.46
N VAL A 133 1.41 -4.14 -14.32
CA VAL A 133 2.51 -5.07 -14.07
C VAL A 133 3.82 -4.33 -13.86
N GLU A 134 4.21 -3.58 -14.88
CA GLU A 134 5.45 -2.81 -14.87
C GLU A 134 5.40 -1.75 -13.77
N HIS A 135 4.25 -1.12 -13.57
CA HIS A 135 4.05 -0.14 -12.52
C HIS A 135 4.35 -0.69 -11.13
N PHE A 136 3.77 -1.86 -10.77
CA PHE A 136 3.99 -2.43 -9.44
C PHE A 136 5.38 -3.04 -9.27
N ARG A 137 6.00 -3.56 -10.35
CA ARG A 137 7.41 -3.99 -10.32
C ARG A 137 8.34 -2.82 -10.03
N ALA A 138 8.21 -1.72 -10.78
CA ALA A 138 9.00 -0.52 -10.55
C ALA A 138 8.80 0.04 -9.13
N TRP A 139 7.56 0.05 -8.63
CA TRP A 139 7.29 0.46 -7.25
C TRP A 139 7.94 -0.45 -6.21
N ARG A 140 7.98 -1.76 -6.45
CA ARG A 140 8.63 -2.71 -5.54
C ARG A 140 10.14 -2.47 -5.46
N GLU A 141 10.78 -2.12 -6.58
CA GLU A 141 12.20 -1.77 -6.61
C GLU A 141 12.47 -0.49 -5.82
N VAL A 142 11.66 0.55 -6.01
CA VAL A 142 11.77 1.81 -5.26
C VAL A 142 11.55 1.58 -3.76
N ASP A 143 10.53 0.81 -3.41
CA ASP A 143 10.22 0.51 -2.01
C ASP A 143 11.29 -0.39 -1.37
N PHE A 144 11.83 -1.36 -2.11
CA PHE A 144 12.97 -2.16 -1.68
C PHE A 144 14.21 -1.28 -1.46
N ALA A 145 14.55 -0.40 -2.40
CA ALA A 145 15.67 0.52 -2.26
C ALA A 145 15.53 1.40 -1.01
N HIS A 146 14.32 1.91 -0.76
CA HIS A 146 14.04 2.71 0.44
C HIS A 146 14.19 1.90 1.74
N ARG A 147 13.65 0.67 1.79
CA ARG A 147 13.79 -0.22 2.95
C ARG A 147 15.25 -0.62 3.17
N SER A 148 15.98 -0.96 2.11
CA SER A 148 17.39 -1.36 2.16
C SER A 148 18.28 -0.21 2.62
N ALA A 149 18.08 1.01 2.13
CA ALA A 149 18.81 2.19 2.61
C ALA A 149 18.57 2.44 4.11
N LYS A 150 17.32 2.27 4.57
CA LYS A 150 16.99 2.40 5.99
C LYS A 150 17.63 1.29 6.84
N GLN A 151 17.67 0.06 6.33
CA GLN A 151 18.31 -1.06 7.04
C GLN A 151 19.82 -0.89 7.08
N GLN A 152 20.46 -0.53 5.96
CA GLN A 152 21.89 -0.25 5.90
C GLN A 152 22.28 0.86 6.87
N ALA A 153 21.51 1.94 6.96
CA ALA A 153 21.75 3.01 7.94
C ALA A 153 21.67 2.49 9.39
N LYS A 154 20.74 1.57 9.69
CA LYS A 154 20.69 0.94 11.03
C LYS A 154 21.90 0.06 11.28
N ASP A 155 22.30 -0.75 10.32
CA ASP A 155 23.42 -1.69 10.45
C ASP A 155 24.74 -0.93 10.62
N THR A 156 24.95 0.17 9.89
CA THR A 156 26.12 1.06 10.07
C THR A 156 26.15 1.67 11.47
N VAL A 157 25.01 2.17 11.96
CA VAL A 157 24.94 2.75 13.31
C VAL A 157 25.15 1.69 14.39
N LEU A 158 24.58 0.50 14.22
CA LEU A 158 24.76 -0.62 15.13
C LEU A 158 26.21 -1.11 15.17
N ALA A 159 26.88 -1.21 14.01
CA ALA A 159 28.29 -1.55 13.93
C ALA A 159 29.15 -0.55 14.71
N ALA A 160 28.95 0.76 14.46
CA ALA A 160 29.66 1.81 15.20
C ALA A 160 29.41 1.75 16.72
N MET A 161 28.18 1.48 17.16
CA MET A 161 27.87 1.28 18.58
C MET A 161 28.57 0.04 19.16
N THR A 162 28.64 -1.04 18.38
CA THR A 162 29.25 -2.30 18.81
C THR A 162 30.75 -2.16 18.95
N ASP A 163 31.40 -1.52 17.99
CA ASP A 163 32.85 -1.25 18.03
C ASP A 163 33.21 -0.43 19.27
N LEU A 164 32.51 0.69 19.50
CA LEU A 164 32.68 1.51 20.71
C LEU A 164 32.40 0.72 21.99
N LYS A 165 31.43 -0.20 21.96
CA LYS A 165 31.08 -1.02 23.12
C LYS A 165 32.15 -2.05 23.44
N VAL A 166 32.74 -2.67 22.42
CA VAL A 166 33.87 -3.60 22.53
C VAL A 166 35.09 -2.89 23.12
N ASP A 167 35.31 -1.63 22.74
CA ASP A 167 36.37 -0.76 23.28
C ASP A 167 36.09 -0.27 24.73
N GLY A 168 35.04 -0.79 25.37
CA GLY A 168 34.73 -0.53 26.78
C GLY A 168 33.87 0.70 27.02
N ALA A 169 33.37 1.37 25.97
CA ALA A 169 32.54 2.55 26.15
C ALA A 169 31.24 2.26 26.93
N SER A 170 30.86 3.20 27.79
CA SER A 170 29.54 3.19 28.41
C SER A 170 28.46 3.56 27.37
N TYR A 171 27.21 3.14 27.59
CA TYR A 171 26.11 3.56 26.69
C TYR A 171 25.93 5.08 26.64
N ALA A 172 26.29 5.80 27.72
CA ALA A 172 26.26 7.26 27.74
C ALA A 172 27.36 7.86 26.86
N SER A 173 28.56 7.28 26.88
CA SER A 173 29.70 7.68 26.04
C SER A 173 29.38 7.46 24.56
N ILE A 174 28.82 6.29 24.21
CA ILE A 174 28.37 5.97 22.85
C ILE A 174 27.31 6.98 22.37
N ALA A 175 26.34 7.32 23.21
CA ALA A 175 25.32 8.32 22.87
C ALA A 175 25.92 9.71 22.62
N GLN A 176 26.88 10.14 23.44
CA GLN A 176 27.56 11.43 23.26
C GLN A 176 28.34 11.46 21.95
N GLU A 177 29.05 10.39 21.62
CA GLU A 177 29.87 10.29 20.42
C GLU A 177 29.01 10.30 19.15
N LEU A 178 27.94 9.51 19.11
CA LEU A 178 26.98 9.52 17.98
C LEU A 178 26.34 10.89 17.78
N ASN A 179 25.94 11.55 18.87
CA ASN A 179 25.38 12.91 18.80
C ASN A 179 26.43 13.93 18.34
N GLY A 180 27.68 13.79 18.77
CA GLY A 180 28.81 14.63 18.35
C GLY A 180 29.12 14.50 16.86
N MET A 181 28.93 13.31 16.29
CA MET A 181 29.02 13.06 14.85
C MET A 181 27.76 13.49 14.07
N GLY A 182 26.75 14.04 14.75
CA GLY A 182 25.48 14.42 14.12
C GLY A 182 24.61 13.24 13.69
N VAL A 183 24.95 12.00 14.10
CA VAL A 183 24.17 10.80 13.81
C VAL A 183 22.93 10.82 14.68
N LYS A 184 21.75 10.90 14.06
CA LYS A 184 20.46 10.88 14.77
C LYS A 184 19.88 9.48 14.79
N THR A 185 18.98 9.23 15.74
CA THR A 185 18.14 8.02 15.75
C THR A 185 17.27 7.95 14.49
N VAL A 186 16.70 6.77 14.22
CA VAL A 186 15.77 6.53 13.09
C VAL A 186 14.59 7.52 13.06
N ASN A 187 14.22 8.10 14.21
CA ASN A 187 13.14 9.08 14.33
C ASN A 187 13.64 10.53 14.39
N GLY A 188 14.90 10.78 14.03
CA GLY A 188 15.52 12.12 14.02
C GLY A 188 15.79 12.72 15.41
N ARG A 189 15.70 11.93 16.47
CA ARG A 189 16.02 12.36 17.85
C ARG A 189 17.49 12.11 18.20
N PRO A 190 18.06 12.86 19.16
CA PRO A 190 19.39 12.56 19.69
C PRO A 190 19.41 11.20 20.43
N TRP A 191 20.59 10.58 20.47
CA TRP A 191 20.86 9.38 21.23
C TRP A 191 20.93 9.69 22.73
N THR A 192 20.47 8.74 23.54
CA THR A 192 20.55 8.70 24.99
C THR A 192 21.08 7.33 25.41
N ALA A 193 21.67 7.22 26.60
CA ALA A 193 22.19 5.92 27.06
C ALA A 193 21.12 4.80 27.02
N ASP A 194 19.88 5.12 27.37
CA ASP A 194 18.79 4.14 27.36
C ASP A 194 18.36 3.74 25.94
N ASN A 195 18.30 4.69 25.00
CA ASN A 195 17.91 4.35 23.62
C ASN A 195 19.04 3.62 22.86
N VAL A 196 20.31 3.88 23.16
CA VAL A 196 21.46 3.10 22.67
C VAL A 196 21.36 1.66 23.16
N ARG A 197 21.21 1.46 24.48
CA ARG A 197 21.06 0.12 25.08
C ARG A 197 19.90 -0.65 24.45
N LYS A 198 18.74 -0.01 24.32
CA LYS A 198 17.54 -0.63 23.71
C LYS A 198 17.76 -0.95 22.23
N PHE A 199 18.43 -0.08 21.49
CA PHE A 199 18.70 -0.28 20.08
C PHE A 199 19.66 -1.45 19.85
N MET A 200 20.75 -1.52 20.61
CA MET A 200 21.70 -2.63 20.55
C MET A 200 21.10 -3.97 20.99
N ALA A 201 20.13 -3.96 21.92
CA ALA A 201 19.45 -5.18 22.38
C ALA A 201 18.35 -5.68 21.41
N GLN A 202 18.02 -4.92 20.37
CA GLN A 202 17.04 -5.30 19.34
C GLN A 202 17.68 -5.88 18.08
N ALA A 203 19.01 -5.92 18.04
CA ALA A 203 19.80 -6.59 17.02
C ALA A 203 19.98 -8.08 17.39
#